data_AF-A0AAD7UFU5-F1
#
_entry.id   AF-A0AAD7UFU5-F1
#
_cell.length_a   1.000
_cell.length_b   1.000
_cell.length_c   1.000
_cell.angle_alpha   90.00
_cell.angle_beta   90.00
_cell.angle_gamma   90.00
#
_symmetry.space_group_name_H-M   'P 1'
#
loop_
_entity.id
_entity.type
_entity.pdbx_description
1 polymer ?
#
loop_
_entity_poly.entity_id
_entity_poly.type
_entity_poly.pdbx_seq_one_letter_code
_entity_poly.pdbx_strand_id
1 'polypeptide(L)'
;MRSEWREKDLFQLPLIVHALSRLGEEDGPRVESAVETLIKSRARLQDTWKQTLSCYLQYWLAAALLEYGKEKEGMGLALSRAYEVARSETCRQLAFHASGDRSNFDVTRLAYSLLAYAGVGGRREFLKELSAPDAEDVDVNPKLCASALDAIFSEQRSDGLWPAGQAIYAKSRRGFDVGNAYVFAPDMVASLLETLPPECFEKYLPNLSKLVSWIEEHDVEGGWRSNHLVPGGPPMAWSTAQTLKCCARMLETTQHLLNLEILREFGGEVVPRSQDLFANLLDSDVVGTTTTTLKDVVRSRFLEEDAAVPKAWSAVLFGPPGTAKTTIAEAVARFLGAGFVVIDTGTFLSDGLGKVASRIAYVFSRLRMLRGCVVLFDEIEEFCLERSEPAAMESRMLTTAMLTQLNDLRRAQKSIFFIATNKVSKLDTAVTRPGRMDLLLFVGTPNRAARVQRFAKKCQDFVEVFDEFLETTWDEESQFLNYLESERFASLAAAHAAKTGTLTPPILANLLKTQTSVMVLRDAASRKEVLDSQAFARI
;
A
#
# COMPACT_ATOMS: atom_id res chain seq x y z
N MET A 1 15.34 35.63 9.29
CA MET A 1 15.34 35.42 7.82
C MET A 1 14.50 36.51 7.15
N ARG A 2 14.69 36.81 5.86
CA ARG A 2 14.03 37.94 5.15
C ARG A 2 12.54 37.66 4.93
N SER A 3 11.70 38.71 4.88
CA SER A 3 10.25 38.64 4.56
C SER A 3 9.96 38.74 3.05
N GLU A 4 10.88 39.31 2.28
CA GLU A 4 10.76 39.49 0.83
C GLU A 4 12.01 38.96 0.12
N TRP A 5 11.77 38.28 -1.01
CA TRP A 5 12.79 37.63 -1.82
C TRP A 5 13.04 38.41 -3.11
N ARG A 6 14.30 38.50 -3.55
CA ARG A 6 14.68 39.22 -4.77
C ARG A 6 15.25 38.26 -5.81
N GLU A 7 15.30 38.71 -7.06
CA GLU A 7 15.82 37.95 -8.21
C GLU A 7 17.25 37.40 -7.99
N LYS A 8 18.09 38.14 -7.27
CA LYS A 8 19.45 37.71 -6.89
C LYS A 8 19.49 36.52 -5.91
N ASP A 9 18.38 36.23 -5.25
CA ASP A 9 18.23 35.14 -4.28
C ASP A 9 17.71 33.85 -4.94
N LEU A 10 17.31 33.88 -6.23
CA LEU A 10 16.69 32.77 -6.98
C LEU A 10 17.44 31.44 -6.90
N PHE A 11 18.77 31.47 -6.80
CA PHE A 11 19.59 30.26 -6.73
C PHE A 11 19.48 29.54 -5.39
N GLN A 12 19.14 30.26 -4.32
CA GLN A 12 18.97 29.69 -2.99
C GLN A 12 17.48 29.46 -2.67
N LEU A 13 16.57 30.14 -3.37
CA LEU A 13 15.14 30.08 -3.10
C LEU A 13 14.54 28.67 -3.11
N PRO A 14 14.85 27.76 -4.05
CA PRO A 14 14.26 26.42 -4.04
C PRO A 14 14.60 25.64 -2.75
N LEU A 15 15.86 25.71 -2.31
CA LEU A 15 16.32 25.10 -1.07
C LEU A 15 15.72 25.79 0.17
N ILE A 16 15.55 27.11 0.09
CA ILE A 16 14.92 27.90 1.16
C ILE A 16 13.44 27.58 1.27
N VAL A 17 12.71 27.45 0.16
CA VAL A 17 11.30 27.05 0.16
C VAL A 17 11.18 25.67 0.81
N HIS A 18 11.99 24.71 0.36
CA HIS A 18 11.99 23.36 0.92
C HIS A 18 12.41 23.28 2.39
N ALA A 19 13.27 24.21 2.84
CA ALA A 19 13.70 24.28 4.24
C ALA A 19 12.66 24.99 5.12
N LEU A 20 12.11 26.12 4.66
CA LEU A 20 11.11 26.91 5.39
C LEU A 20 9.78 26.18 5.49
N SER A 21 9.44 25.38 4.50
CA SER A 21 8.19 24.63 4.50
C SER A 21 8.15 23.45 5.47
N ARG A 22 9.32 23.06 5.97
CA ARG A 22 9.47 22.07 7.05
C ARG A 22 9.47 22.72 8.44
N LEU A 23 9.49 24.05 8.51
CA LEU A 23 9.25 24.81 9.73
C LEU A 23 7.72 25.02 9.84
N GLY A 24 7.20 25.06 11.07
CA GLY A 24 5.75 25.03 11.35
C GLY A 24 4.94 26.18 10.72
N GLU A 25 3.63 26.22 11.01
CA GLU A 25 2.67 27.13 10.35
C GLU A 25 3.08 28.62 10.35
N GLU A 26 3.89 29.07 11.31
CA GLU A 26 4.40 30.44 11.41
C GLU A 26 5.24 30.91 10.20
N ASP A 27 5.87 29.98 9.47
CA ASP A 27 6.69 30.30 8.28
C ASP A 27 5.89 30.25 6.96
N GLY A 28 4.61 29.86 6.99
CA GLY A 28 3.74 29.75 5.82
C GLY A 28 3.73 30.97 4.89
N PRO A 29 3.57 32.21 5.41
CA PRO A 29 3.62 33.43 4.58
C PRO A 29 4.98 33.65 3.89
N ARG A 30 6.08 33.17 4.48
CA ARG A 30 7.43 33.29 3.89
C ARG A 30 7.64 32.28 2.77
N VAL A 31 7.14 31.06 2.95
CA VAL A 31 7.10 30.01 1.93
C VAL A 31 6.29 30.52 0.73
N GLU A 32 5.12 31.10 0.97
CA GLU A 32 4.26 31.65 -0.07
C GLU A 32 4.91 32.80 -0.86
N SER A 33 5.57 33.74 -0.17
CA SER A 33 6.32 34.85 -0.78
C SER A 33 7.49 34.36 -1.63
N ALA A 34 8.20 33.32 -1.17
CA ALA A 34 9.29 32.69 -1.92
C ALA A 34 8.76 31.97 -3.17
N VAL A 35 7.69 31.19 -3.04
CA VAL A 35 7.01 30.49 -4.16
C VAL A 35 6.53 31.49 -5.21
N GLU A 36 5.92 32.61 -4.82
CA GLU A 36 5.50 33.65 -5.77
C GLU A 36 6.67 34.29 -6.50
N THR A 37 7.78 34.54 -5.79
CA THR A 37 8.99 35.06 -6.40
C THR A 37 9.55 34.08 -7.43
N LEU A 38 9.55 32.77 -7.13
CA LEU A 38 9.95 31.73 -8.06
C LEU A 38 9.07 31.68 -9.32
N ILE A 39 7.75 31.79 -9.16
CA ILE A 39 6.80 31.80 -10.28
C ILE A 39 7.00 33.05 -11.14
N LYS A 40 7.02 34.25 -10.53
CA LYS A 40 7.14 35.56 -11.21
C LYS A 40 8.47 35.70 -11.96
N SER A 41 9.58 35.20 -11.40
CA SER A 41 10.90 35.29 -12.01
C SER A 41 11.13 34.30 -13.16
N ARG A 42 10.27 33.29 -13.34
CA ARG A 42 10.47 32.23 -14.33
C ARG A 42 10.22 32.67 -15.78
N ALA A 43 9.39 33.69 -16.00
CA ALA A 43 9.20 34.29 -17.32
C ALA A 43 10.51 34.89 -17.89
N ARG A 44 11.45 35.30 -17.03
CA ARG A 44 12.74 35.91 -17.43
C ARG A 44 13.93 34.95 -17.43
N LEU A 45 13.82 33.80 -16.78
CA LEU A 45 14.82 32.71 -16.84
C LEU A 45 14.86 32.02 -18.21
N GLN A 46 13.92 32.31 -19.12
CA GLN A 46 13.91 31.81 -20.50
C GLN A 46 15.04 32.39 -21.37
N ASP A 47 15.53 33.59 -21.07
CA ASP A 47 16.54 34.28 -21.89
C ASP A 47 17.99 33.90 -21.52
N THR A 48 18.18 33.17 -20.43
CA THR A 48 19.50 32.77 -19.94
C THR A 48 19.78 31.29 -20.18
N TRP A 49 19.68 30.85 -21.43
CA TRP A 49 20.29 29.60 -21.93
C TRP A 49 21.79 29.48 -21.59
N LYS A 50 22.42 30.60 -21.20
CA LYS A 50 23.83 30.73 -20.83
C LYS A 50 24.12 30.69 -19.32
N GLN A 51 23.13 30.54 -18.44
CA GLN A 51 23.36 30.29 -17.02
C GLN A 51 22.56 29.06 -16.56
N THR A 52 23.27 27.93 -16.62
CA THR A 52 22.95 26.62 -16.05
C THR A 52 22.54 26.73 -14.57
N LEU A 53 21.25 26.94 -14.31
CA LEU A 53 20.64 26.41 -13.10
C LEU A 53 20.89 24.90 -13.15
N SER A 54 21.72 24.37 -12.26
CA SER A 54 21.97 22.91 -12.18
C SER A 54 20.64 22.17 -12.17
N CYS A 55 20.55 21.02 -12.85
CA CYS A 55 19.34 20.18 -12.85
C CYS A 55 18.86 19.90 -11.42
N TYR A 56 19.79 19.87 -10.47
CA TYR A 56 19.53 19.84 -9.03
C TYR A 56 18.57 20.94 -8.55
N LEU A 57 18.86 22.20 -8.89
CA LEU A 57 18.03 23.34 -8.50
C LEU A 57 16.67 23.33 -9.20
N GLN A 58 16.63 22.85 -10.44
CA GLN A 58 15.37 22.72 -11.20
C GLN A 58 14.46 21.65 -10.59
N TYR A 59 15.02 20.52 -10.16
CA TYR A 59 14.29 19.49 -9.44
C TYR A 59 13.71 20.03 -8.14
N TRP A 60 14.53 20.63 -7.27
CA TRP A 60 14.03 21.16 -6.00
C TRP A 60 13.04 22.30 -6.17
N LEU A 61 13.15 23.08 -7.25
CA LEU A 61 12.15 24.07 -7.64
C LEU A 61 10.81 23.39 -7.99
N ALA A 62 10.84 22.37 -8.84
CA ALA A 62 9.65 21.65 -9.24
C ALA A 62 9.00 20.95 -8.04
N ALA A 63 9.79 20.28 -7.19
CA ALA A 63 9.34 19.65 -5.96
C ALA A 63 8.66 20.67 -5.02
N ALA A 64 9.31 21.82 -4.78
CA ALA A 64 8.76 22.88 -3.95
C ALA A 64 7.44 23.45 -4.51
N LEU A 65 7.32 23.60 -5.84
CA LEU A 65 6.08 24.04 -6.46
C LEU A 65 4.97 22.98 -6.31
N LEU A 66 5.27 21.71 -6.57
CA LEU A 66 4.31 20.62 -6.44
C LEU A 66 3.79 20.48 -5.00
N GLU A 67 4.66 20.70 -4.01
CA GLU A 67 4.32 20.52 -2.60
C GLU A 67 3.65 21.77 -1.98
N TYR A 68 4.06 22.99 -2.37
CA TYR A 68 3.65 24.23 -1.69
C TYR A 68 2.98 25.27 -2.58
N GLY A 69 2.73 24.94 -3.85
CA GLY A 69 2.26 25.89 -4.86
C GLY A 69 0.84 26.43 -4.65
N LYS A 70 -0.02 25.76 -3.85
CA LYS A 70 -1.40 26.16 -3.51
C LYS A 70 -2.22 26.69 -4.72
N GLU A 71 -2.13 26.03 -5.87
CA GLU A 71 -2.88 26.39 -7.10
C GLU A 71 -2.70 27.86 -7.58
N LYS A 72 -1.56 28.48 -7.28
CA LYS A 72 -1.30 29.87 -7.65
C LYS A 72 -1.23 30.07 -9.18
N GLU A 73 -1.69 31.22 -9.64
CA GLU A 73 -1.66 31.62 -11.05
C GLU A 73 -0.25 31.53 -11.64
N GLY A 74 -0.11 30.90 -12.82
CA GLY A 74 1.17 30.71 -13.51
C GLY A 74 1.97 29.48 -13.06
N MET A 75 1.53 28.75 -12.03
CA MET A 75 2.16 27.51 -11.57
C MET A 75 2.11 26.39 -12.63
N GLY A 76 0.98 26.21 -13.30
CA GLY A 76 0.82 25.22 -14.37
C GLY A 76 1.85 25.42 -15.49
N LEU A 77 1.95 26.65 -16.02
CA LEU A 77 2.97 27.02 -17.01
C LEU A 77 4.40 26.76 -16.52
N ALA A 78 4.68 27.05 -15.25
CA ALA A 78 5.99 26.79 -14.67
C ALA A 78 6.27 25.27 -14.67
N LEU A 79 5.36 24.45 -14.17
CA LEU A 79 5.55 22.99 -14.11
C LEU A 79 5.68 22.35 -15.50
N SER A 80 4.81 22.68 -16.47
CA SER A 80 4.90 22.16 -17.85
C SER A 80 6.27 22.45 -18.46
N ARG A 81 6.78 23.69 -18.30
CA ARG A 81 8.13 24.04 -18.77
C ARG A 81 9.24 23.28 -18.04
N ALA A 82 9.06 22.99 -16.75
CA ALA A 82 10.03 22.20 -15.98
C ALA A 82 10.13 20.80 -16.56
N TYR A 83 8.97 20.21 -16.84
CA TYR A 83 8.85 18.89 -17.46
C TYR A 83 9.53 18.83 -18.83
N GLU A 84 9.28 19.79 -19.73
CA GLU A 84 9.87 19.79 -21.08
C GLU A 84 11.40 19.92 -21.06
N VAL A 85 11.91 20.85 -20.23
CA VAL A 85 13.35 21.07 -20.07
C VAL A 85 14.00 19.82 -19.49
N ALA A 86 13.39 19.24 -18.45
CA ALA A 86 13.87 18.02 -17.81
C ALA A 86 13.89 16.84 -18.80
N ARG A 87 12.80 16.61 -19.54
CA ARG A 87 12.72 15.58 -20.59
C ARG A 87 13.83 15.74 -21.63
N SER A 88 14.02 16.97 -22.13
CA SER A 88 15.02 17.28 -23.14
C SER A 88 16.44 17.05 -22.64
N GLU A 89 16.73 17.43 -21.39
CA GLU A 89 18.03 17.21 -20.76
C GLU A 89 18.29 15.72 -20.49
N THR A 90 17.29 14.96 -20.02
CA THR A 90 17.41 13.51 -19.83
C THR A 90 17.77 12.81 -21.14
N CYS A 91 17.05 13.12 -22.23
CA CYS A 91 17.37 12.59 -23.56
C CYS A 91 18.77 12.99 -24.02
N ARG A 92 19.20 14.22 -23.76
CA ARG A 92 20.52 14.72 -24.15
C ARG A 92 21.65 14.00 -23.40
N GLN A 93 21.51 13.83 -22.08
CA GLN A 93 22.49 13.11 -21.27
C GLN A 93 22.57 11.63 -21.67
N LEU A 94 21.44 11.00 -21.98
CA LEU A 94 21.42 9.64 -22.53
C LEU A 94 22.13 9.54 -23.89
N ALA A 95 21.96 10.53 -24.77
CA ALA A 95 22.67 10.57 -26.04
C ALA A 95 24.19 10.70 -25.84
N PHE A 96 24.64 11.55 -24.90
CA PHE A 96 26.07 11.65 -24.57
C PHE A 96 26.61 10.33 -24.00
N HIS A 97 25.89 9.71 -23.07
CA HIS A 97 26.25 8.39 -22.53
C HIS A 97 26.38 7.32 -23.62
N ALA A 98 25.38 7.20 -24.49
CA ALA A 98 25.36 6.23 -25.59
C ALA A 98 26.48 6.46 -26.62
N SER A 99 26.86 7.73 -26.86
CA SER A 99 27.97 8.09 -27.77
C SER A 99 29.36 7.91 -27.16
N GLY A 100 29.46 7.70 -25.83
CA GLY A 100 30.73 7.68 -25.11
C GLY A 100 31.35 9.06 -24.87
N ASP A 101 30.62 10.15 -25.09
CA ASP A 101 31.09 11.52 -24.86
C ASP A 101 31.12 11.86 -23.37
N ARG A 102 32.23 11.46 -22.73
CA ARG A 102 32.49 11.73 -21.31
C ARG A 102 32.71 13.20 -20.99
N SER A 103 32.93 14.06 -21.99
CA SER A 103 33.17 15.49 -21.75
C SER A 103 31.88 16.25 -21.47
N ASN A 104 30.77 15.79 -22.08
CA ASN A 104 29.45 16.42 -21.94
C ASN A 104 28.48 15.61 -21.09
N PHE A 105 28.73 14.31 -20.91
CA PHE A 105 27.95 13.46 -20.02
C PHE A 105 28.22 13.78 -18.54
N ASP A 106 27.15 13.96 -17.77
CA ASP A 106 27.18 14.15 -16.32
C ASP A 106 26.06 13.34 -15.68
N VAL A 107 26.44 12.32 -14.91
CA VAL A 107 25.49 11.42 -14.22
C VAL A 107 24.59 12.15 -13.22
N THR A 108 25.10 13.21 -12.59
CA THR A 108 24.30 14.02 -11.66
C THR A 108 23.24 14.82 -12.43
N ARG A 109 23.60 15.36 -13.59
CA ARG A 109 22.62 16.05 -14.47
C ARG A 109 21.58 15.08 -14.99
N LEU A 110 21.98 13.86 -15.38
CA LEU A 110 21.05 12.81 -15.78
C LEU A 110 20.08 12.46 -14.65
N ALA A 111 20.58 12.22 -13.43
CA ALA A 111 19.74 11.87 -12.29
C ALA A 111 18.70 12.96 -11.96
N TYR A 112 19.12 14.23 -11.82
CA TYR A 112 18.16 15.28 -11.45
C TYR A 112 17.27 15.75 -12.59
N SER A 113 17.68 15.61 -13.86
CA SER A 113 16.75 15.80 -14.98
C SER A 113 15.70 14.68 -15.02
N LEU A 114 16.08 13.43 -14.78
CA LEU A 114 15.14 12.31 -14.65
C LEU A 114 14.15 12.55 -13.50
N LEU A 115 14.63 13.00 -12.34
CA LEU A 115 13.80 13.29 -11.17
C LEU A 115 12.78 14.40 -11.46
N ALA A 116 13.20 15.49 -12.09
CA ALA A 116 12.28 16.57 -12.47
C ALA A 116 11.27 16.11 -13.54
N TYR A 117 11.72 15.31 -14.51
CA TYR A 117 10.87 14.75 -15.56
C TYR A 117 9.80 13.82 -15.00
N ALA A 118 10.20 12.82 -14.21
CA ALA A 118 9.29 11.84 -13.63
C ALA A 118 8.42 12.44 -12.52
N GLY A 119 8.97 13.33 -11.68
CA GLY A 119 8.26 13.97 -10.58
C GLY A 119 7.12 14.88 -11.05
N VAL A 120 7.36 15.69 -12.09
CA VAL A 120 6.30 16.52 -12.68
C VAL A 120 5.37 15.68 -13.57
N GLY A 121 5.93 14.77 -14.38
CA GLY A 121 5.14 13.93 -15.28
C GLY A 121 4.15 13.01 -14.55
N GLY A 122 4.53 12.49 -13.39
CA GLY A 122 3.68 11.68 -12.52
C GLY A 122 2.55 12.45 -11.82
N ARG A 123 2.38 13.75 -12.14
CA ARG A 123 1.33 14.64 -11.62
C ARG A 123 0.45 15.19 -12.74
N ARG A 124 0.27 14.43 -13.83
CA ARG A 124 -0.53 14.83 -15.00
C ARG A 124 -1.92 15.36 -14.65
N GLU A 125 -2.69 14.66 -13.82
CA GLU A 125 -4.05 15.10 -13.47
C GLU A 125 -4.02 16.44 -12.71
N PHE A 126 -3.07 16.62 -11.80
CA PHE A 126 -2.87 17.91 -11.12
C PHE A 126 -2.50 19.04 -12.09
N LEU A 127 -1.72 18.76 -13.14
CA LEU A 127 -1.43 19.76 -14.18
C LEU A 127 -2.67 20.13 -14.99
N LYS A 128 -3.57 19.18 -15.24
CA LYS A 128 -4.86 19.45 -15.89
C LYS A 128 -5.75 20.35 -15.02
N GLU A 129 -5.82 20.08 -13.72
CA GLU A 129 -6.54 20.92 -12.75
C GLU A 129 -6.04 22.37 -12.78
N LEU A 130 -4.72 22.56 -12.87
CA LEU A 130 -4.09 23.88 -13.01
C LEU A 130 -4.28 24.54 -14.38
N SER A 131 -4.98 23.91 -15.32
CA SER A 131 -5.08 24.34 -16.72
C SER A 131 -3.70 24.61 -17.34
N ALA A 132 -2.71 23.78 -16.99
CA ALA A 132 -1.36 23.94 -17.47
C ALA A 132 -1.28 23.71 -19.00
N PRO A 133 -0.45 24.49 -19.72
CA PRO A 133 -0.23 24.26 -21.15
C PRO A 133 0.27 22.85 -21.41
N ASP A 134 -0.22 22.23 -22.47
CA ASP A 134 0.20 20.92 -22.97
C ASP A 134 0.10 19.80 -21.92
N ALA A 135 -0.74 19.97 -20.89
CA ALA A 135 -0.95 18.98 -19.81
C ALA A 135 -1.42 17.61 -20.34
N GLU A 136 -2.04 17.58 -21.52
CA GLU A 136 -2.43 16.33 -22.18
C GLU A 136 -1.24 15.56 -22.77
N ASP A 137 -0.17 16.25 -23.12
CA ASP A 137 1.06 15.67 -23.70
C ASP A 137 2.09 15.28 -22.62
N VAL A 138 1.82 15.62 -21.35
CA VAL A 138 2.65 15.23 -20.21
C VAL A 138 2.44 13.75 -19.91
N ASP A 139 3.49 12.97 -20.15
CA ASP A 139 3.53 11.54 -19.83
C ASP A 139 4.94 11.08 -19.38
N VAL A 140 4.99 10.07 -18.51
CA VAL A 140 6.25 9.46 -18.05
C VAL A 140 6.50 8.18 -18.84
N ASN A 141 7.49 8.21 -19.73
CA ASN A 141 7.86 7.06 -20.54
C ASN A 141 8.68 6.05 -19.71
N PRO A 142 8.17 4.84 -19.43
CA PRO A 142 8.87 3.88 -18.58
C PRO A 142 10.21 3.42 -19.17
N LYS A 143 10.33 3.36 -20.50
CA LYS A 143 11.58 2.98 -21.18
C LYS A 143 12.65 4.05 -21.03
N LEU A 144 12.26 5.32 -21.07
CA LEU A 144 13.17 6.44 -20.85
C LEU A 144 13.70 6.40 -19.41
N CYS A 145 12.83 6.19 -18.43
CA CYS A 145 13.22 6.02 -17.03
C CYS A 145 14.18 4.84 -16.85
N ALA A 146 13.87 3.68 -17.43
CA ALA A 146 14.73 2.50 -17.37
C ALA A 146 16.11 2.74 -18.00
N SER A 147 16.18 3.38 -19.17
CA SER A 147 17.44 3.73 -19.82
C SER A 147 18.27 4.73 -19.00
N ALA A 148 17.60 5.71 -18.39
CA ALA A 148 18.26 6.68 -17.50
C ALA A 148 18.82 6.01 -16.25
N LEU A 149 18.05 5.12 -15.60
CA LEU A 149 18.53 4.34 -14.46
C LEU A 149 19.71 3.43 -14.84
N ASP A 150 19.65 2.77 -16.00
CA ASP A 150 20.75 1.94 -16.50
C ASP A 150 22.03 2.76 -16.66
N ALA A 151 21.95 3.94 -17.28
CA ALA A 151 23.08 4.85 -17.42
C ALA A 151 23.58 5.33 -16.05
N ILE A 152 22.70 5.76 -15.14
CA ILE A 152 23.07 6.23 -13.79
C ILE A 152 23.80 5.15 -13.01
N PHE A 153 23.27 3.93 -12.93
CA PHE A 153 23.86 2.85 -12.15
C PHE A 153 25.07 2.20 -12.83
N SER A 154 25.23 2.33 -14.16
CA SER A 154 26.45 1.91 -14.86
C SER A 154 27.68 2.75 -14.50
N GLU A 155 27.46 4.00 -14.09
CA GLU A 155 28.51 4.95 -13.71
C GLU A 155 28.87 4.88 -12.22
N GLN A 156 28.20 4.02 -11.45
CA GLN A 156 28.52 3.81 -10.04
C GLN A 156 29.88 3.11 -9.92
N ARG A 157 30.78 3.73 -9.15
CA ARG A 157 32.12 3.22 -8.84
C ARG A 157 32.05 2.01 -7.90
N SER A 158 33.19 1.32 -7.76
CA SER A 158 33.31 0.18 -6.85
C SER A 158 33.18 0.54 -5.37
N ASP A 159 33.46 1.79 -5.00
CA ASP A 159 33.29 2.34 -3.65
C ASP A 159 31.84 2.71 -3.31
N GLY A 160 30.89 2.43 -4.21
CA GLY A 160 29.46 2.71 -4.00
C GLY A 160 29.02 4.13 -4.33
N LEU A 161 29.96 5.01 -4.70
CA LEU A 161 29.68 6.41 -5.05
C LEU A 161 29.65 6.64 -6.57
N TRP A 162 29.30 7.86 -6.96
CA TRP A 162 29.29 8.32 -8.35
C TRP A 162 30.40 9.37 -8.58
N PRO A 163 30.90 9.51 -9.82
CA PRO A 163 31.78 10.61 -10.20
C PRO A 163 31.19 11.97 -9.81
N ALA A 164 32.05 12.91 -9.38
CA ALA A 164 31.61 14.27 -9.11
C ALA A 164 31.12 14.93 -10.40
N GLY A 165 29.85 15.31 -10.43
CA GLY A 165 29.28 16.10 -11.52
C GLY A 165 29.69 17.57 -11.45
N GLN A 166 29.03 18.41 -12.25
CA GLN A 166 29.18 19.85 -12.19
C GLN A 166 28.78 20.38 -10.79
N ALA A 167 29.57 21.32 -10.27
CA ALA A 167 29.26 21.97 -9.00
C ALA A 167 27.89 22.67 -9.06
N ILE A 168 27.09 22.51 -8.01
CA ILE A 168 25.76 23.15 -7.86
C ILE A 168 25.92 24.68 -7.88
N TYR A 169 27.00 25.18 -7.27
CA TYR A 169 27.38 26.58 -7.32
C TYR A 169 28.84 26.72 -7.77
N ALA A 170 29.07 27.49 -8.83
CA ALA A 170 30.39 27.98 -9.20
C ALA A 170 30.46 29.48 -8.83
N LYS A 171 31.04 29.82 -7.66
CA LYS A 171 31.38 31.21 -7.34
C LYS A 171 32.87 31.32 -7.07
N SER A 172 33.63 31.71 -8.09
CA SER A 172 34.92 32.37 -7.88
C SER A 172 34.66 33.83 -7.50
N ARG A 173 35.00 34.22 -6.27
CA ARG A 173 35.11 35.63 -5.87
C ARG A 173 36.45 35.84 -5.17
N ARG A 174 37.32 36.65 -5.79
CA ARG A 174 38.55 37.22 -5.19
C ARG A 174 39.49 36.20 -4.53
N GLY A 175 39.79 35.09 -5.22
CA GLY A 175 40.86 34.17 -4.79
C GLY A 175 40.58 33.36 -3.53
N PHE A 176 39.36 33.38 -2.99
CA PHE A 176 38.90 32.41 -2.00
C PHE A 176 37.98 31.41 -2.69
N ASP A 177 38.43 30.16 -2.79
CA ASP A 177 37.59 29.01 -3.11
C ASP A 177 36.59 28.83 -1.97
N VAL A 178 35.42 29.47 -2.08
CA VAL A 178 34.29 29.13 -1.23
C VAL A 178 33.69 27.85 -1.82
N GLY A 179 34.33 26.72 -1.47
CA GLY A 179 34.15 25.34 -1.94
C GLY A 179 32.98 25.02 -2.88
N ASN A 180 33.29 24.33 -3.97
CA ASN A 180 32.27 23.72 -4.85
C ASN A 180 31.34 22.82 -4.03
N ALA A 181 30.04 23.16 -4.01
CA ALA A 181 29.02 22.29 -3.44
C ALA A 181 28.61 21.26 -4.50
N TYR A 182 28.83 19.98 -4.22
CA TYR A 182 28.42 18.87 -5.08
C TYR A 182 27.25 18.13 -4.46
N VAL A 183 26.53 17.39 -5.31
CA VAL A 183 25.43 16.52 -4.87
C VAL A 183 25.94 15.42 -3.96
N PHE A 184 25.28 15.25 -2.82
CA PHE A 184 25.55 14.16 -1.89
C PHE A 184 24.90 12.86 -2.39
N ALA A 185 25.68 11.79 -2.56
CA ALA A 185 25.19 10.56 -3.21
C ALA A 185 23.96 9.93 -2.51
N PRO A 186 23.88 9.85 -1.16
CA PRO A 186 22.67 9.41 -0.48
C PRO A 186 21.43 10.27 -0.78
N ASP A 187 21.58 11.60 -0.95
CA ASP A 187 20.46 12.49 -1.32
C ASP A 187 19.92 12.18 -2.73
N MET A 188 20.83 11.92 -3.67
CA MET A 188 20.48 11.52 -5.04
C MET A 188 19.70 10.20 -5.05
N VAL A 189 20.21 9.17 -4.37
CA VAL A 189 19.56 7.86 -4.31
C VAL A 189 18.23 7.94 -3.57
N ALA A 190 18.16 8.65 -2.43
CA ALA A 190 16.91 8.87 -1.73
C ALA A 190 15.85 9.52 -2.62
N SER A 191 16.24 10.52 -3.42
CA SER A 191 15.34 11.21 -4.34
C SER A 191 14.86 10.30 -5.48
N LEU A 192 15.73 9.45 -6.01
CA LEU A 192 15.37 8.46 -7.04
C LEU A 192 14.34 7.46 -6.50
N LEU A 193 14.59 6.88 -5.33
CA LEU A 193 13.70 5.93 -4.68
C LEU A 193 12.34 6.55 -4.29
N GLU A 194 12.32 7.84 -3.99
CA GLU A 194 11.10 8.58 -3.65
C GLU A 194 10.26 8.95 -4.87
N THR A 195 10.90 9.19 -6.03
CA THR A 195 10.22 9.70 -7.23
C THR A 195 9.76 8.59 -8.18
N LEU A 196 10.53 7.49 -8.28
CA LEU A 196 10.27 6.41 -9.23
C LEU A 196 9.62 5.21 -8.54
N PRO A 197 8.79 4.42 -9.26
CA PRO A 197 8.20 3.21 -8.71
C PRO A 197 9.27 2.23 -8.17
N PRO A 198 9.05 1.60 -7.00
CA PRO A 198 10.01 0.67 -6.39
C PRO A 198 10.47 -0.46 -7.33
N GLU A 199 9.58 -0.94 -8.21
CA GLU A 199 9.82 -2.02 -9.19
C GLU A 199 10.96 -1.69 -10.15
N CYS A 200 11.19 -0.39 -10.43
CA CYS A 200 12.29 0.05 -11.28
C CYS A 200 13.67 -0.27 -10.67
N PHE A 201 13.74 -0.56 -9.36
CA PHE A 201 15.01 -0.75 -8.64
C PHE A 201 15.41 -2.22 -8.44
N GLU A 202 14.58 -3.19 -8.83
CA GLU A 202 14.84 -4.62 -8.65
C GLU A 202 16.22 -5.03 -9.23
N LYS A 203 16.54 -4.54 -10.44
CA LYS A 203 17.82 -4.80 -11.11
C LYS A 203 19.03 -4.17 -10.40
N TYR A 204 18.83 -3.11 -9.62
CA TYR A 204 19.91 -2.30 -9.04
C TYR A 204 20.12 -2.57 -7.55
N LEU A 205 19.49 -3.59 -6.97
CA LEU A 205 19.76 -4.01 -5.58
C LEU A 205 21.26 -4.23 -5.30
N PRO A 206 22.08 -4.83 -6.19
CA PRO A 206 23.52 -4.93 -5.97
C PRO A 206 24.23 -3.56 -5.92
N ASN A 207 23.80 -2.59 -6.72
CA ASN A 207 24.34 -1.23 -6.72
C ASN A 207 23.97 -0.50 -5.42
N LEU A 208 22.72 -0.62 -5.00
CA LEU A 208 22.23 -0.07 -3.73
C LEU A 208 23.01 -0.66 -2.55
N SER A 209 23.32 -1.97 -2.58
CA SER A 209 24.16 -2.61 -1.56
C SER A 209 25.55 -1.98 -1.43
N LYS A 210 26.19 -1.56 -2.54
CA LYS A 210 27.49 -0.88 -2.48
C LYS A 210 27.40 0.46 -1.76
N LEU A 211 26.30 1.20 -1.95
CA LEU A 211 26.08 2.44 -1.22
C LEU A 211 25.85 2.19 0.28
N VAL A 212 25.15 1.10 0.64
CA VAL A 212 25.01 0.69 2.06
C VAL A 212 26.37 0.42 2.67
N SER A 213 27.24 -0.34 2.00
CA SER A 213 28.60 -0.58 2.49
C SER A 213 29.37 0.73 2.69
N TRP A 214 29.26 1.67 1.74
CA TRP A 214 29.85 2.99 1.92
C TRP A 214 29.28 3.73 3.14
N ILE A 215 27.97 3.71 3.34
CA ILE A 215 27.29 4.33 4.50
C ILE A 215 27.81 3.73 5.81
N GLU A 216 27.90 2.40 5.92
CA GLU A 216 28.38 1.71 7.12
C GLU A 216 29.85 2.03 7.41
N GLU A 217 30.71 2.07 6.39
CA GLU A 217 32.14 2.37 6.53
C GLU A 217 32.42 3.83 6.91
N HIS A 218 31.48 4.74 6.67
CA HIS A 218 31.64 6.19 6.85
C HIS A 218 30.75 6.77 7.96
N ASP A 219 30.20 5.93 8.83
CA ASP A 219 29.56 6.37 10.08
C ASP A 219 30.63 6.83 11.07
N VAL A 220 30.60 8.12 11.39
CA VAL A 220 31.50 8.76 12.36
C VAL A 220 30.67 9.27 13.54
N GLU A 221 30.78 8.57 14.67
CA GLU A 221 30.08 8.91 15.92
C GLU A 221 28.55 8.98 15.78
N GLY A 222 27.94 8.13 14.94
CA GLY A 222 26.49 8.08 14.70
C GLY A 222 26.02 9.12 13.69
N GLY A 223 26.90 9.53 12.77
CA GLY A 223 26.62 10.58 11.80
C GLY A 223 27.54 10.55 10.58
N TRP A 224 27.10 11.25 9.52
CA TRP A 224 27.79 11.22 8.23
C TRP A 224 28.27 12.61 7.83
N ARG A 225 29.26 12.61 6.95
CA ARG A 225 29.78 13.80 6.27
C ARG A 225 29.46 13.68 4.79
N SER A 226 29.37 14.83 4.12
CA SER A 226 29.28 14.83 2.66
C SER A 226 30.50 14.14 2.04
N ASN A 227 30.27 13.32 1.02
CA ASN A 227 31.32 12.58 0.31
C ASN A 227 32.31 13.48 -0.47
N HIS A 228 32.13 14.81 -0.42
CA HIS A 228 32.97 15.81 -1.09
C HIS A 228 33.79 16.68 -0.13
N LEU A 229 33.69 16.46 1.18
CA LEU A 229 34.43 17.21 2.18
C LEU A 229 35.74 16.52 2.55
N VAL A 230 36.76 17.31 2.91
CA VAL A 230 38.08 16.81 3.33
C VAL A 230 37.94 15.89 4.56
N PRO A 231 38.60 14.72 4.59
CA PRO A 231 38.63 13.84 5.76
C PRO A 231 39.08 14.55 7.05
N GLY A 232 38.54 14.16 8.22
CA GLY A 232 39.02 14.64 9.54
C GLY A 232 38.19 15.72 10.28
N GLY A 233 36.87 15.79 10.11
CA GLY A 233 35.98 16.69 10.87
C GLY A 233 34.74 15.96 11.42
N PRO A 234 33.94 16.61 12.29
CA PRO A 234 32.75 15.99 12.88
C PRO A 234 31.65 15.72 11.82
N PRO A 235 30.67 14.85 12.13
CA PRO A 235 29.49 14.67 11.28
C PRO A 235 28.70 15.98 11.11
N MET A 236 27.98 16.11 9.99
CA MET A 236 27.13 17.28 9.75
C MET A 236 25.66 16.88 9.79
N ALA A 237 24.85 17.64 10.54
CA ALA A 237 23.43 17.34 10.74
C ALA A 237 22.66 17.11 9.42
N TRP A 238 22.93 17.91 8.38
CA TRP A 238 22.24 17.79 7.10
C TRP A 238 22.63 16.51 6.33
N SER A 239 23.92 16.11 6.31
CA SER A 239 24.34 14.88 5.64
C SER A 239 23.91 13.64 6.40
N THR A 240 23.90 13.71 7.73
CA THR A 240 23.30 12.67 8.58
C THR A 240 21.82 12.49 8.25
N ALA A 241 21.04 13.58 8.22
CA ALA A 241 19.62 13.52 7.91
C ALA A 241 19.35 12.92 6.52
N GLN A 242 20.12 13.30 5.50
CA GLN A 242 19.97 12.75 4.16
C GLN A 242 20.38 11.29 4.05
N THR A 243 21.39 10.87 4.80
CA THR A 243 21.81 9.46 4.86
C THR A 243 20.72 8.61 5.51
N LEU A 244 20.16 9.05 6.63
CA LEU A 244 19.04 8.38 7.29
C LEU A 244 17.80 8.32 6.39
N LYS A 245 17.49 9.42 5.67
CA LYS A 245 16.42 9.43 4.66
C LYS A 245 16.66 8.39 3.57
N CYS A 246 17.89 8.32 3.05
CA CYS A 246 18.27 7.31 2.05
C CYS A 246 18.05 5.89 2.58
N CYS A 247 18.54 5.58 3.79
CA CYS A 247 18.35 4.27 4.41
C CYS A 247 16.86 3.91 4.58
N ALA A 248 16.02 4.88 5.02
CA ALA A 248 14.59 4.67 5.14
C ALA A 248 13.93 4.35 3.79
N ARG A 249 14.23 5.13 2.74
CA ARG A 249 13.70 4.89 1.38
C ARG A 249 14.17 3.56 0.79
N MET A 250 15.41 3.15 1.07
CA MET A 250 15.93 1.85 0.66
C MET A 250 15.21 0.70 1.38
N LEU A 251 14.94 0.85 2.67
CA LEU A 251 14.18 -0.15 3.45
C LEU A 251 12.75 -0.29 2.93
N GLU A 252 12.07 0.84 2.65
CA GLU A 252 10.72 0.84 2.07
C GLU A 252 10.70 0.16 0.70
N THR A 253 11.63 0.53 -0.19
CA THR A 253 11.73 -0.04 -1.54
C THR A 253 12.02 -1.54 -1.52
N THR A 254 13.00 -1.97 -0.71
CA THR A 254 13.35 -3.40 -0.61
C THR A 254 12.24 -4.21 0.03
N GLN A 255 11.54 -3.67 1.03
CA GLN A 255 10.38 -4.32 1.63
C GLN A 255 9.23 -4.47 0.63
N HIS A 256 8.98 -3.46 -0.22
CA HIS A 256 7.98 -3.54 -1.28
C HIS A 256 8.32 -4.62 -2.31
N LEU A 257 9.56 -4.64 -2.79
CA LEU A 257 10.03 -5.67 -3.74
C LEU A 257 9.91 -7.07 -3.16
N LEU A 258 10.29 -7.24 -1.89
CA LEU A 258 10.18 -8.50 -1.16
C LEU A 258 8.72 -8.94 -1.00
N ASN A 259 7.82 -8.01 -0.70
CA ASN A 259 6.38 -8.30 -0.66
C ASN A 259 5.90 -8.81 -2.03
N LEU A 260 6.24 -8.12 -3.12
CA LEU A 260 5.84 -8.52 -4.47
C LEU A 260 6.36 -9.92 -4.84
N GLU A 261 7.61 -10.23 -4.49
CA GLU A 261 8.20 -11.55 -4.73
C GLU A 261 7.39 -12.66 -4.02
N ILE A 262 7.10 -12.48 -2.73
CA ILE A 262 6.37 -13.46 -1.93
C ILE A 262 4.91 -13.58 -2.38
N LEU A 263 4.26 -12.47 -2.73
CA LEU A 263 2.90 -12.48 -3.27
C LEU A 263 2.86 -13.29 -4.57
N ARG A 264 3.77 -13.02 -5.52
CA ARG A 264 3.87 -13.79 -6.78
C ARG A 264 4.09 -15.28 -6.54
N GLU A 265 4.91 -15.63 -5.55
CA GLU A 265 5.22 -17.03 -5.20
C GLU A 265 3.97 -17.82 -4.77
N PHE A 266 3.05 -17.18 -4.05
CA PHE A 266 1.84 -17.81 -3.51
C PHE A 266 0.55 -17.39 -4.23
N GLY A 267 0.65 -16.82 -5.43
CA GLY A 267 -0.52 -16.40 -6.22
C GLY A 267 -1.31 -15.23 -5.63
N GLY A 268 -0.69 -14.44 -4.76
CA GLY A 268 -1.24 -13.19 -4.22
C GLY A 268 -0.97 -11.99 -5.13
N GLU A 269 -1.59 -10.86 -4.79
CA GLU A 269 -1.51 -9.60 -5.54
C GLU A 269 -1.58 -8.37 -4.62
N VAL A 270 -1.18 -7.21 -5.14
CA VAL A 270 -1.46 -5.92 -4.46
C VAL A 270 -2.84 -5.46 -4.88
N VAL A 271 -3.78 -5.41 -3.94
CA VAL A 271 -5.15 -4.98 -4.24
C VAL A 271 -5.27 -3.46 -4.14
N PRO A 272 -5.93 -2.78 -5.10
CA PRO A 272 -6.07 -1.34 -5.08
C PRO A 272 -6.93 -0.88 -3.89
N ARG A 273 -6.60 0.29 -3.34
CA ARG A 273 -7.34 0.85 -2.20
C ARG A 273 -8.77 1.17 -2.61
N SER A 274 -9.75 0.53 -1.97
CA SER A 274 -11.18 0.78 -2.18
C SER A 274 -11.96 0.52 -0.90
N GLN A 275 -12.80 1.48 -0.52
CA GLN A 275 -13.71 1.34 0.61
C GLN A 275 -15.02 0.63 0.22
N ASP A 276 -15.30 0.48 -1.07
CA ASP A 276 -16.59 0.02 -1.57
C ASP A 276 -16.88 -1.41 -1.16
N LEU A 277 -15.87 -2.31 -1.24
CA LEU A 277 -16.08 -3.70 -0.87
C LEU A 277 -16.46 -3.79 0.61
N PHE A 278 -15.73 -3.09 1.48
CA PHE A 278 -15.99 -3.07 2.92
C PHE A 278 -17.35 -2.43 3.24
N ALA A 279 -17.69 -1.31 2.59
CA ALA A 279 -18.98 -0.64 2.76
C ALA A 279 -20.15 -1.55 2.35
N ASN A 280 -19.98 -2.34 1.29
CA ASN A 280 -21.00 -3.23 0.74
C ASN A 280 -21.06 -4.64 1.36
N LEU A 281 -20.15 -4.99 2.29
CA LEU A 281 -20.26 -6.24 3.04
C LEU A 281 -21.63 -6.33 3.72
N LEU A 282 -22.27 -7.51 3.73
CA LEU A 282 -23.48 -7.67 4.51
C LEU A 282 -23.10 -7.87 5.96
N ASP A 283 -23.65 -7.03 6.82
CA ASP A 283 -23.29 -7.01 8.22
C ASP A 283 -24.04 -8.09 9.01
N SER A 284 -23.43 -8.56 10.09
CA SER A 284 -24.04 -9.52 11.02
C SER A 284 -23.86 -9.02 12.44
N ASP A 285 -24.83 -9.30 13.31
CA ASP A 285 -24.77 -8.89 14.71
C ASP A 285 -23.74 -9.76 15.45
N VAL A 286 -22.96 -9.13 16.34
CA VAL A 286 -22.04 -9.87 17.20
C VAL A 286 -22.85 -10.58 18.29
N VAL A 287 -22.64 -11.89 18.41
CA VAL A 287 -23.36 -12.75 19.36
C VAL A 287 -23.21 -12.19 20.78
N GLY A 288 -24.34 -12.02 21.47
CA GLY A 288 -24.39 -11.49 22.84
C GLY A 288 -24.43 -9.97 22.95
N THR A 289 -24.40 -9.23 21.83
CA THR A 289 -24.59 -7.78 21.80
C THR A 289 -25.72 -7.40 20.86
N THR A 290 -26.47 -6.34 21.17
CA THR A 290 -27.60 -5.87 20.34
C THR A 290 -27.25 -4.66 19.47
N THR A 291 -26.10 -4.03 19.71
CA THR A 291 -25.73 -2.75 19.09
C THR A 291 -24.44 -2.79 18.28
N THR A 292 -23.63 -3.85 18.43
CA THR A 292 -22.31 -3.93 17.80
C THR A 292 -22.37 -4.90 16.64
N THR A 293 -21.97 -4.43 15.48
CA THR A 293 -21.93 -5.28 14.29
C THR A 293 -20.53 -5.83 14.01
N LEU A 294 -20.45 -6.84 13.15
CA LEU A 294 -19.17 -7.40 12.71
C LEU A 294 -18.32 -6.32 12.02
N LYS A 295 -18.93 -5.45 11.20
CA LYS A 295 -18.21 -4.32 10.60
C LYS A 295 -17.62 -3.38 11.63
N ASP A 296 -18.34 -3.07 12.71
CA ASP A 296 -17.85 -2.18 13.76
C ASP A 296 -16.60 -2.77 14.45
N VAL A 297 -16.61 -4.08 14.71
CA VAL A 297 -15.46 -4.78 15.28
C VAL A 297 -14.30 -4.79 14.30
N VAL A 298 -14.51 -5.15 13.03
CA VAL A 298 -13.42 -5.19 12.04
C VAL A 298 -12.82 -3.80 11.83
N ARG A 299 -13.66 -2.76 11.73
CA ARG A 299 -13.21 -1.37 11.55
C ARG A 299 -12.40 -0.91 12.76
N SER A 300 -12.94 -1.05 13.97
CA SER A 300 -12.26 -0.58 15.19
C SER A 300 -10.99 -1.35 15.54
N ARG A 301 -10.83 -2.59 15.06
CA ARG A 301 -9.67 -3.44 15.38
C ARG A 301 -8.58 -3.42 14.32
N PHE A 302 -8.94 -3.37 13.05
CA PHE A 302 -8.00 -3.50 11.93
C PHE A 302 -7.85 -2.23 11.08
N LEU A 303 -8.86 -1.37 11.01
CA LEU A 303 -8.97 -0.31 9.99
C LEU A 303 -9.06 1.11 10.57
N GLU A 304 -8.71 1.30 11.84
CA GLU A 304 -8.82 2.60 12.50
C GLU A 304 -7.83 3.60 11.86
N GLU A 305 -8.38 4.65 11.22
CA GLU A 305 -7.60 5.55 10.35
C GLU A 305 -6.58 6.41 11.12
N ASP A 306 -6.87 6.72 12.39
CA ASP A 306 -5.98 7.53 13.25
C ASP A 306 -4.85 6.71 13.91
N ALA A 307 -4.88 5.37 13.77
CA ALA A 307 -3.90 4.50 14.39
C ALA A 307 -2.69 4.26 13.48
N ALA A 308 -1.48 4.53 13.97
CA ALA A 308 -0.24 4.22 13.26
C ALA A 308 -0.02 2.71 13.01
N VAL A 309 -0.70 1.87 13.79
CA VAL A 309 -0.66 0.40 13.70
C VAL A 309 -2.02 -0.20 14.09
N PRO A 310 -2.43 -1.32 13.48
CA PRO A 310 -3.66 -2.02 13.85
C PRO A 310 -3.69 -2.42 15.33
N LYS A 311 -4.88 -2.38 15.95
CA LYS A 311 -5.11 -2.87 17.32
C LYS A 311 -5.15 -4.40 17.39
N ALA A 312 -5.35 -5.08 16.26
CA ALA A 312 -5.32 -6.53 16.12
C ALA A 312 -4.57 -6.92 14.84
N TRP A 313 -3.85 -8.04 14.89
CA TRP A 313 -3.07 -8.61 13.79
C TRP A 313 -3.60 -9.97 13.35
N SER A 314 -4.41 -10.65 14.17
CA SER A 314 -4.98 -11.94 13.80
C SER A 314 -6.44 -12.14 14.20
N ALA A 315 -7.20 -12.81 13.33
CA ALA A 315 -8.55 -13.28 13.67
C ALA A 315 -8.86 -14.65 13.09
N VAL A 316 -9.64 -15.44 13.82
CA VAL A 316 -10.34 -16.61 13.26
C VAL A 316 -11.72 -16.16 12.83
N LEU A 317 -12.02 -16.27 11.55
CA LEU A 317 -13.35 -16.10 10.97
C LEU A 317 -14.01 -17.47 10.92
N PHE A 318 -15.04 -17.67 11.74
CA PHE A 318 -15.73 -18.97 11.80
C PHE A 318 -17.24 -18.81 11.64
N GLY A 319 -17.87 -19.82 11.08
CA GLY A 319 -19.32 -19.83 10.87
C GLY A 319 -19.68 -20.60 9.61
N PRO A 320 -20.98 -20.67 9.26
CA PRO A 320 -21.45 -21.52 8.19
C PRO A 320 -20.88 -21.17 6.81
N PRO A 321 -20.90 -22.11 5.85
CA PRO A 321 -20.48 -21.82 4.48
C PRO A 321 -21.37 -20.73 3.85
N GLY A 322 -20.78 -19.91 2.98
CA GLY A 322 -21.51 -18.84 2.28
C GLY A 322 -21.75 -17.55 3.07
N THR A 323 -21.13 -17.37 4.25
CA THR A 323 -21.23 -16.13 5.05
C THR A 323 -20.13 -15.10 4.77
N ALA A 324 -19.46 -15.18 3.62
CA ALA A 324 -18.49 -14.17 3.17
C ALA A 324 -17.21 -14.02 4.02
N LYS A 325 -16.78 -15.08 4.73
CA LYS A 325 -15.50 -15.11 5.50
C LYS A 325 -14.29 -14.66 4.66
N THR A 326 -14.10 -15.28 3.49
CA THR A 326 -13.03 -14.93 2.53
C THR A 326 -13.16 -13.46 2.07
N THR A 327 -14.38 -13.00 1.79
CA THR A 327 -14.66 -11.63 1.33
C THR A 327 -14.33 -10.58 2.41
N ILE A 328 -14.47 -10.90 3.71
CA ILE A 328 -14.10 -9.98 4.79
C ILE A 328 -12.59 -9.73 4.78
N ALA A 329 -11.77 -10.78 4.64
CA ALA A 329 -10.31 -10.64 4.59
C ALA A 329 -9.88 -9.82 3.36
N GLU A 330 -10.47 -10.08 2.20
CA GLU A 330 -10.24 -9.32 0.97
C GLU A 330 -10.69 -7.85 1.10
N ALA A 331 -11.82 -7.59 1.77
CA ALA A 331 -12.30 -6.24 2.02
C ALA A 331 -11.36 -5.45 2.94
N VAL A 332 -10.78 -6.09 3.95
CA VAL A 332 -9.74 -5.49 4.80
C VAL A 332 -8.51 -5.14 3.96
N ALA A 333 -8.06 -6.05 3.10
CA ALA A 333 -6.92 -5.79 2.22
C ALA A 333 -7.17 -4.62 1.27
N ARG A 334 -8.35 -4.56 0.64
CA ARG A 334 -8.75 -3.45 -0.23
C ARG A 334 -8.92 -2.14 0.54
N PHE A 335 -9.45 -2.15 1.75
CA PHE A 335 -9.55 -0.92 2.54
C PHE A 335 -8.18 -0.31 2.81
N LEU A 336 -7.18 -1.16 3.06
CA LEU A 336 -5.80 -0.76 3.33
C LEU A 336 -4.97 -0.49 2.05
N GLY A 337 -5.40 -0.98 0.89
CA GLY A 337 -4.57 -0.97 -0.32
C GLY A 337 -3.34 -1.88 -0.17
N ALA A 338 -3.50 -2.99 0.53
CA ALA A 338 -2.41 -3.88 0.94
C ALA A 338 -2.19 -5.04 -0.03
N GLY A 339 -1.04 -5.72 0.09
CA GLY A 339 -0.87 -7.05 -0.52
C GLY A 339 -1.85 -8.05 0.07
N PHE A 340 -2.49 -8.88 -0.76
CA PHE A 340 -3.41 -9.93 -0.36
C PHE A 340 -2.97 -11.28 -0.91
N VAL A 341 -2.92 -12.29 -0.04
CA VAL A 341 -2.57 -13.67 -0.41
C VAL A 341 -3.46 -14.66 0.31
N VAL A 342 -3.92 -15.67 -0.41
CA VAL A 342 -4.69 -16.80 0.14
C VAL A 342 -3.79 -18.02 0.19
N ILE A 343 -3.71 -18.64 1.36
CA ILE A 343 -2.97 -19.87 1.62
C ILE A 343 -3.99 -20.95 1.96
N ASP A 344 -4.09 -21.93 1.07
CA ASP A 344 -5.00 -23.06 1.20
C ASP A 344 -4.26 -24.36 1.56
N THR A 345 -5.03 -25.43 1.71
CA THR A 345 -4.48 -26.76 1.98
C THR A 345 -3.59 -27.29 0.84
N GLY A 346 -3.89 -26.94 -0.41
CA GLY A 346 -3.10 -27.32 -1.59
C GLY A 346 -1.66 -26.77 -1.55
N THR A 347 -1.49 -25.56 -1.02
CA THR A 347 -0.20 -24.88 -0.88
C THR A 347 0.79 -25.71 -0.04
N PHE A 348 0.32 -26.38 1.00
CA PHE A 348 1.13 -27.23 1.88
C PHE A 348 1.38 -28.64 1.32
N LEU A 349 0.48 -29.13 0.47
CA LEU A 349 0.55 -30.48 -0.12
C LEU A 349 1.32 -30.55 -1.45
N SER A 350 1.68 -29.40 -2.03
CA SER A 350 2.33 -29.27 -3.34
C SER A 350 3.56 -30.18 -3.57
N ASP A 351 4.38 -30.39 -2.53
CA ASP A 351 5.61 -31.21 -2.59
C ASP A 351 5.40 -32.68 -2.16
N GLY A 352 4.14 -33.08 -1.94
CA GLY A 352 3.75 -34.41 -1.46
C GLY A 352 3.70 -34.54 0.08
N LEU A 353 2.96 -35.55 0.56
CA LEU A 353 2.66 -35.74 1.99
C LEU A 353 3.90 -35.82 2.90
N GLY A 354 4.98 -36.46 2.43
CA GLY A 354 6.21 -36.61 3.21
C GLY A 354 6.99 -35.32 3.46
N LYS A 355 6.68 -34.23 2.75
CA LYS A 355 7.37 -32.93 2.85
C LYS A 355 6.49 -31.81 3.42
N VAL A 356 5.28 -32.12 3.87
CA VAL A 356 4.32 -31.12 4.39
C VAL A 356 4.91 -30.32 5.55
N ALA A 357 5.60 -30.97 6.50
CA ALA A 357 6.20 -30.28 7.64
C ALA A 357 7.28 -29.25 7.22
N SER A 358 8.14 -29.61 6.26
CA SER A 358 9.14 -28.68 5.73
C SER A 358 8.50 -27.58 4.88
N ARG A 359 7.43 -27.91 4.15
CA ARG A 359 6.67 -26.94 3.35
C ARG A 359 5.97 -25.92 4.24
N ILE A 360 5.34 -26.34 5.34
CA ILE A 360 4.77 -25.45 6.36
C ILE A 360 5.85 -24.48 6.88
N ALA A 361 7.01 -25.01 7.30
CA ALA A 361 8.09 -24.17 7.79
C ALA A 361 8.57 -23.15 6.74
N TYR A 362 8.66 -23.56 5.47
CA TYR A 362 9.04 -22.69 4.36
C TYR A 362 8.00 -21.60 4.11
N VAL A 363 6.72 -21.96 3.92
CA VAL A 363 5.62 -21.01 3.68
C VAL A 363 5.60 -19.95 4.78
N PHE A 364 5.61 -20.35 6.05
CA PHE A 364 5.62 -19.39 7.15
C PHE A 364 6.92 -18.59 7.29
N SER A 365 8.07 -19.12 6.85
CA SER A 365 9.30 -18.33 6.79
C SER A 365 9.15 -17.17 5.80
N ARG A 366 8.51 -17.41 4.65
CA ARG A 366 8.21 -16.38 3.64
C ARG A 366 7.15 -15.41 4.15
N LEU A 367 6.05 -15.90 4.72
CA LEU A 367 4.99 -15.02 5.26
C LEU A 367 5.48 -14.10 6.39
N ARG A 368 6.45 -14.50 7.21
CA ARG A 368 7.07 -13.64 8.24
C ARG A 368 7.94 -12.51 7.68
N MET A 369 8.31 -12.58 6.41
CA MET A 369 9.03 -11.53 5.70
C MET A 369 8.10 -10.46 5.12
N LEU A 370 6.80 -10.77 4.95
CA LEU A 370 5.80 -9.80 4.52
C LEU A 370 5.61 -8.70 5.57
N ARG A 371 5.46 -7.46 5.11
CA ARG A 371 5.02 -6.32 5.92
C ARG A 371 3.85 -5.59 5.27
N GLY A 372 2.89 -5.15 6.08
CA GLY A 372 1.75 -4.37 5.59
C GLY A 372 0.86 -5.14 4.60
N CYS A 373 0.82 -6.47 4.71
CA CYS A 373 -0.01 -7.34 3.87
C CYS A 373 -1.12 -7.99 4.69
N VAL A 374 -2.08 -8.59 3.99
CA VAL A 374 -3.16 -9.40 4.55
C VAL A 374 -3.01 -10.83 4.03
N VAL A 375 -2.91 -11.79 4.95
CA VAL A 375 -2.82 -13.23 4.64
C VAL A 375 -4.12 -13.90 5.06
N LEU A 376 -4.78 -14.61 4.15
CA LEU A 376 -5.92 -15.45 4.48
C LEU A 376 -5.49 -16.92 4.44
N PHE A 377 -5.58 -17.61 5.57
CA PHE A 377 -5.54 -19.06 5.61
C PHE A 377 -6.96 -19.60 5.45
N ASP A 378 -7.26 -20.22 4.32
CA ASP A 378 -8.60 -20.76 4.02
C ASP A 378 -8.57 -22.29 4.06
N GLU A 379 -9.56 -22.88 4.72
CA GLU A 379 -9.73 -24.34 4.85
C GLU A 379 -8.50 -25.11 5.39
N ILE A 380 -7.72 -24.47 6.27
CA ILE A 380 -6.51 -25.08 6.87
C ILE A 380 -6.80 -25.92 8.14
N GLU A 381 -8.08 -26.12 8.49
CA GLU A 381 -8.45 -26.88 9.70
C GLU A 381 -7.87 -28.30 9.75
N GLU A 382 -7.62 -28.93 8.59
CA GLU A 382 -7.02 -30.27 8.51
C GLU A 382 -5.61 -30.33 9.11
N PHE A 383 -4.89 -29.20 9.12
CA PHE A 383 -3.57 -29.07 9.75
C PHE A 383 -3.64 -28.50 11.17
N CYS A 384 -4.84 -28.25 11.68
CA CYS A 384 -5.07 -27.67 13.00
C CYS A 384 -6.09 -28.50 13.80
N LEU A 385 -6.21 -29.81 13.54
CA LEU A 385 -7.20 -30.67 14.20
C LEU A 385 -6.91 -30.88 15.69
N GLU A 386 -7.97 -31.04 16.49
CA GLU A 386 -7.87 -31.38 17.91
C GLU A 386 -7.10 -32.69 18.14
N ARG A 387 -6.15 -32.68 19.08
CA ARG A 387 -5.23 -33.80 19.36
C ARG A 387 -5.86 -34.99 20.10
N SER A 388 -7.16 -34.92 20.39
CA SER A 388 -7.94 -35.87 21.20
C SER A 388 -8.47 -37.07 20.40
N GLU A 389 -8.56 -36.97 19.07
CA GLU A 389 -8.90 -38.11 18.21
C GLU A 389 -7.75 -39.14 18.18
N PRO A 390 -8.00 -40.43 17.87
CA PRO A 390 -6.96 -41.41 17.55
C PRO A 390 -6.31 -41.05 16.19
N ALA A 391 -5.65 -39.90 16.14
CA ALA A 391 -4.93 -39.39 15.00
C ALA A 391 -3.54 -40.03 14.96
N ALA A 392 -3.11 -40.38 13.75
CA ALA A 392 -1.75 -40.84 13.49
C ALA A 392 -0.74 -39.85 14.09
N MET A 393 0.38 -40.36 14.61
CA MET A 393 1.46 -39.56 15.18
C MET A 393 1.89 -38.41 14.25
N GLU A 394 1.86 -38.67 12.94
CA GLU A 394 2.15 -37.71 11.87
C GLU A 394 1.19 -36.50 11.90
N SER A 395 -0.13 -36.73 12.00
CA SER A 395 -1.12 -35.66 12.07
C SER A 395 -0.90 -34.76 13.30
N ARG A 396 -0.59 -35.35 14.46
CA ARG A 396 -0.27 -34.57 15.68
C ARG A 396 1.01 -33.75 15.55
N MET A 397 2.01 -34.24 14.81
CA MET A 397 3.23 -33.50 14.51
C MET A 397 2.95 -32.32 13.58
N LEU A 398 2.12 -32.51 12.54
CA LEU A 398 1.71 -31.43 11.63
C LEU A 398 0.94 -30.34 12.36
N THR A 399 -0.04 -30.71 13.20
CA THR A 399 -0.76 -29.74 14.06
C THR A 399 0.19 -28.95 14.95
N THR A 400 1.17 -29.62 15.57
CA THR A 400 2.15 -28.94 16.42
C THR A 400 3.05 -27.98 15.62
N ALA A 401 3.45 -28.36 14.41
CA ALA A 401 4.22 -27.51 13.52
C ALA A 401 3.42 -26.26 13.11
N MET A 402 2.17 -26.44 12.68
CA MET A 402 1.30 -25.33 12.30
C MET A 402 1.05 -24.34 13.43
N LEU A 403 0.71 -24.84 14.62
CA LEU A 403 0.44 -23.99 15.77
C LEU A 403 1.67 -23.17 16.18
N THR A 404 2.86 -23.76 16.11
CA THR A 404 4.12 -23.03 16.35
C THR A 404 4.27 -21.90 15.34
N GLN A 405 4.08 -22.18 14.05
CA GLN A 405 4.24 -21.18 13.00
C GLN A 405 3.19 -20.05 13.06
N LEU A 406 1.93 -20.37 13.36
CA LEU A 406 0.86 -19.36 13.56
C LEU A 406 1.17 -18.43 14.74
N ASN A 407 1.69 -18.97 15.85
CA ASN A 407 2.11 -18.16 16.99
C ASN A 407 3.29 -17.23 16.63
N ASP A 408 4.28 -17.73 15.87
CA ASP A 408 5.42 -16.93 15.42
C ASP A 408 5.00 -15.83 14.44
N LEU A 409 4.08 -16.13 13.52
CA LEU A 409 3.53 -15.14 12.59
C LEU A 409 2.78 -14.04 13.34
N ARG A 410 1.97 -14.39 14.34
CA ARG A 410 1.27 -13.41 15.19
C ARG A 410 2.22 -12.54 15.97
N ARG A 411 3.25 -13.12 16.59
CA ARG A 411 4.26 -12.36 17.37
C ARG A 411 5.06 -11.39 16.51
N ALA A 412 5.22 -11.68 15.21
CA ALA A 412 5.94 -10.80 14.31
C ALA A 412 5.22 -9.45 14.13
N GLN A 413 3.87 -9.42 14.20
CA GLN A 413 3.06 -8.18 14.07
C GLN A 413 3.48 -7.32 12.86
N LYS A 414 3.71 -7.98 11.73
CA LYS A 414 4.14 -7.33 10.48
C LYS A 414 3.02 -7.29 9.43
N SER A 415 2.14 -8.28 9.44
CA SER A 415 1.04 -8.46 8.48
C SER A 415 -0.18 -8.96 9.23
N ILE A 416 -1.36 -8.56 8.78
CA ILE A 416 -2.63 -9.04 9.31
C ILE A 416 -2.85 -10.44 8.74
N PHE A 417 -3.33 -11.39 9.55
CA PHE A 417 -3.77 -12.68 9.02
C PHE A 417 -5.12 -13.13 9.56
N PHE A 418 -5.87 -13.81 8.70
CA PHE A 418 -7.16 -14.40 9.02
C PHE A 418 -7.06 -15.92 8.86
N ILE A 419 -7.74 -16.67 9.73
CA ILE A 419 -8.03 -18.08 9.50
C ILE A 419 -9.53 -18.18 9.24
N ALA A 420 -9.93 -18.57 8.03
CA ALA A 420 -11.32 -18.86 7.73
C ALA A 420 -11.59 -20.35 7.90
N THR A 421 -12.62 -20.70 8.69
CA THR A 421 -13.05 -22.08 8.84
C THR A 421 -14.57 -22.20 8.86
N ASN A 422 -15.06 -23.32 8.35
CA ASN A 422 -16.47 -23.70 8.46
C ASN A 422 -16.72 -24.65 9.63
N LYS A 423 -15.69 -25.11 10.34
CA LYS A 423 -15.78 -26.18 11.37
C LYS A 423 -14.99 -25.82 12.61
N VAL A 424 -15.44 -24.81 13.35
CA VAL A 424 -14.69 -24.30 14.52
C VAL A 424 -14.47 -25.36 15.60
N SER A 425 -15.42 -26.29 15.73
CA SER A 425 -15.37 -27.41 16.67
C SER A 425 -14.22 -28.37 16.42
N LYS A 426 -13.66 -28.41 15.20
CA LYS A 426 -12.53 -29.26 14.83
C LYS A 426 -11.18 -28.63 15.11
N LEU A 427 -11.12 -27.31 15.29
CA LEU A 427 -9.86 -26.62 15.52
C LEU A 427 -9.31 -26.94 16.91
N ASP A 428 -8.01 -27.18 16.99
CA ASP A 428 -7.28 -27.33 18.24
C ASP A 428 -7.50 -26.10 19.11
N THR A 429 -7.82 -26.34 20.39
CA THR A 429 -7.99 -25.29 21.39
C THR A 429 -6.78 -24.35 21.51
N ALA A 430 -5.59 -24.75 21.07
CA ALA A 430 -4.41 -23.89 20.97
C ALA A 430 -4.54 -22.76 19.94
N VAL A 431 -5.46 -22.86 18.97
CA VAL A 431 -5.84 -21.76 18.06
C VAL A 431 -6.92 -20.89 18.71
N THR A 432 -7.93 -21.53 19.29
CA THR A 432 -9.18 -20.87 19.69
C THR A 432 -9.20 -20.37 21.14
N ARG A 433 -8.19 -20.67 21.96
CA ARG A 433 -8.12 -20.12 23.33
C ARG A 433 -7.81 -18.62 23.32
N PRO A 434 -8.40 -17.84 24.26
CA PRO A 434 -8.09 -16.43 24.42
C PRO A 434 -6.59 -16.17 24.52
N GLY A 435 -6.11 -15.16 23.79
CA GLY A 435 -4.71 -14.77 23.76
C GLY A 435 -3.82 -15.61 22.86
N ARG A 436 -4.37 -16.53 22.04
CA ARG A 436 -3.66 -17.23 20.94
C ARG A 436 -3.88 -16.61 19.57
N MET A 437 -5.10 -16.15 19.34
CA MET A 437 -5.45 -15.18 18.30
C MET A 437 -5.93 -13.90 18.96
N ASP A 438 -5.87 -12.78 18.25
CA ASP A 438 -6.34 -11.51 18.82
C ASP A 438 -7.88 -11.47 18.87
N LEU A 439 -8.54 -12.09 17.88
CA LEU A 439 -10.00 -12.14 17.79
C LEU A 439 -10.50 -13.52 17.33
N LEU A 440 -11.69 -13.88 17.80
CA LEU A 440 -12.51 -14.97 17.27
C LEU A 440 -13.81 -14.33 16.84
N LEU A 441 -14.06 -14.31 15.53
CA LEU A 441 -15.20 -13.62 14.94
C LEU A 441 -16.15 -14.63 14.33
N PHE A 442 -17.33 -14.74 14.94
CA PHE A 442 -18.44 -15.46 14.34
C PHE A 442 -18.99 -14.67 13.16
N VAL A 443 -18.87 -15.23 11.98
CA VAL A 443 -19.40 -14.69 10.74
C VAL A 443 -20.73 -15.38 10.46
N GLY A 444 -21.76 -14.83 11.10
CA GLY A 444 -23.14 -15.28 10.96
C GLY A 444 -23.76 -14.82 9.65
N THR A 445 -25.03 -15.11 9.50
CA THR A 445 -25.80 -14.61 8.36
C THR A 445 -26.15 -13.14 8.53
N PRO A 446 -26.40 -12.42 7.43
CA PRO A 446 -26.73 -11.00 7.45
C PRO A 446 -27.85 -10.66 8.43
N ASN A 447 -27.73 -9.57 9.18
CA ASN A 447 -28.81 -9.07 10.04
C ASN A 447 -30.00 -8.51 9.23
N ARG A 448 -31.12 -8.21 9.90
CA ARG A 448 -32.35 -7.73 9.24
C ARG A 448 -32.07 -6.51 8.35
N ALA A 449 -31.37 -5.51 8.88
CA ALA A 449 -31.01 -4.30 8.14
C ALA A 449 -30.18 -4.61 6.87
N ALA A 450 -29.19 -5.49 6.97
CA ALA A 450 -28.36 -5.91 5.84
C ALA A 450 -29.18 -6.67 4.78
N ARG A 451 -30.13 -7.52 5.19
CA ARG A 451 -31.03 -8.24 4.27
C ARG A 451 -31.91 -7.26 3.47
N VAL A 452 -32.51 -6.29 4.15
CA VAL A 452 -33.34 -5.25 3.54
C VAL A 452 -32.52 -4.43 2.55
N GLN A 453 -31.31 -3.99 2.95
CA GLN A 453 -30.39 -3.26 2.08
C GLN A 453 -30.05 -4.07 0.81
N ARG A 454 -29.81 -5.38 0.94
CA ARG A 454 -29.50 -6.25 -0.20
C ARG A 454 -30.70 -6.39 -1.14
N PHE A 455 -31.89 -6.57 -0.58
CA PHE A 455 -33.13 -6.69 -1.35
C PHE A 455 -33.43 -5.40 -2.13
N ALA A 456 -33.26 -4.24 -1.49
CA ALA A 456 -33.47 -2.92 -2.10
C ALA A 456 -32.65 -2.70 -3.38
N LYS A 457 -31.43 -3.27 -3.48
CA LYS A 457 -30.60 -3.17 -4.69
C LYS A 457 -31.23 -3.82 -5.93
N LYS A 458 -32.21 -4.72 -5.78
CA LYS A 458 -32.88 -5.42 -6.88
C LYS A 458 -34.37 -5.10 -6.98
N CYS A 459 -35.01 -4.81 -5.85
CA CYS A 459 -36.45 -4.60 -5.72
C CYS A 459 -36.76 -3.36 -4.87
N GLN A 460 -36.33 -2.17 -5.32
CA GLN A 460 -36.45 -0.94 -4.53
C GLN A 460 -37.92 -0.58 -4.20
N ASP A 461 -38.85 -0.83 -5.12
CA ASP A 461 -40.27 -0.48 -4.96
C ASP A 461 -41.01 -1.35 -3.93
N PHE A 462 -40.41 -2.48 -3.51
CA PHE A 462 -41.05 -3.47 -2.62
C PHE A 462 -40.28 -3.67 -1.32
N VAL A 463 -39.45 -2.70 -0.93
CA VAL A 463 -38.63 -2.78 0.29
C VAL A 463 -39.50 -2.89 1.55
N GLU A 464 -40.56 -2.06 1.66
CA GLU A 464 -41.48 -2.10 2.81
C GLU A 464 -42.20 -3.45 2.92
N VAL A 465 -42.61 -4.01 1.78
CA VAL A 465 -43.25 -5.34 1.71
C VAL A 465 -42.30 -6.44 2.16
N PHE A 466 -41.02 -6.35 1.77
CA PHE A 466 -40.01 -7.31 2.21
C PHE A 466 -39.69 -7.16 3.69
N ASP A 467 -39.67 -5.93 4.20
CA ASP A 467 -39.44 -5.65 5.62
C ASP A 467 -40.58 -6.21 6.49
N GLU A 468 -41.83 -5.99 6.07
CA GLU A 468 -43.02 -6.59 6.69
C GLU A 468 -42.92 -8.13 6.67
N PHE A 469 -42.55 -8.72 5.53
CA PHE A 469 -42.34 -10.17 5.42
C PHE A 469 -41.31 -10.70 6.42
N LEU A 470 -40.21 -9.97 6.65
CA LEU A 470 -39.19 -10.31 7.64
C LEU A 470 -39.69 -10.19 9.09
N GLU A 471 -40.78 -9.48 9.36
CA GLU A 471 -41.39 -9.36 10.70
C GLU A 471 -42.51 -10.37 10.93
N THR A 472 -43.39 -10.55 9.95
CA THR A 472 -44.67 -11.25 10.16
C THR A 472 -44.62 -12.74 9.86
N THR A 473 -43.70 -13.17 9.01
CA THR A 473 -43.68 -14.53 8.46
C THR A 473 -42.34 -15.24 8.66
N TRP A 474 -41.35 -14.52 9.18
CA TRP A 474 -39.98 -15.01 9.39
C TRP A 474 -39.84 -15.62 10.80
N ASP A 475 -39.92 -16.94 10.90
CA ASP A 475 -39.76 -17.68 12.17
C ASP A 475 -38.32 -18.18 12.41
N GLU A 476 -38.05 -18.71 13.61
CA GLU A 476 -36.75 -19.32 13.97
C GLU A 476 -36.40 -20.57 13.12
N GLU A 477 -37.38 -21.13 12.39
CA GLU A 477 -37.19 -22.22 11.43
C GLU A 477 -36.87 -21.72 10.02
N SER A 478 -37.07 -20.43 9.73
CA SER A 478 -36.69 -19.73 8.50
C SER A 478 -35.19 -19.42 8.49
N GLN A 479 -34.40 -20.46 8.78
CA GLN A 479 -32.99 -20.39 9.13
C GLN A 479 -32.16 -19.84 7.98
N PHE A 480 -31.94 -18.55 8.13
CA PHE A 480 -30.95 -17.67 7.57
C PHE A 480 -30.67 -17.77 6.07
N LEU A 481 -30.96 -16.71 5.32
CA LEU A 481 -30.35 -16.52 4.01
C LEU A 481 -28.87 -16.17 4.24
N ASN A 482 -27.94 -17.02 3.82
CA ASN A 482 -26.56 -16.60 3.68
C ASN A 482 -26.42 -15.51 2.60
N TYR A 483 -25.21 -15.01 2.35
CA TYR A 483 -25.00 -13.93 1.40
C TYR A 483 -25.54 -14.29 0.00
N LEU A 484 -25.18 -15.48 -0.49
CA LEU A 484 -25.52 -15.95 -1.83
C LEU A 484 -27.02 -16.23 -1.97
N GLU A 485 -27.63 -16.79 -0.92
CA GLU A 485 -29.06 -17.06 -0.88
C GLU A 485 -29.89 -15.76 -0.85
N SER A 486 -29.42 -14.74 -0.12
CA SER A 486 -30.08 -13.42 -0.08
C SER A 486 -30.12 -12.78 -1.47
N GLU A 487 -29.04 -12.90 -2.23
CA GLU A 487 -28.96 -12.37 -3.60
C GLU A 487 -29.85 -13.14 -4.59
N ARG A 488 -29.86 -14.48 -4.49
CA ARG A 488 -30.73 -15.33 -5.32
C ARG A 488 -32.19 -15.06 -5.04
N PHE A 489 -32.56 -14.94 -3.76
CA PHE A 489 -33.92 -14.63 -3.35
C PHE A 489 -34.37 -13.25 -3.86
N ALA A 490 -33.55 -12.22 -3.71
CA ALA A 490 -33.84 -10.88 -4.22
C ALA A 490 -33.99 -10.87 -5.76
N SER A 491 -33.18 -11.63 -6.47
CA SER A 491 -33.27 -11.76 -7.93
C SER A 491 -34.53 -12.49 -8.38
N LEU A 492 -34.94 -13.53 -7.63
CA LEU A 492 -36.20 -14.25 -7.88
C LEU A 492 -37.42 -13.35 -7.65
N ALA A 493 -37.42 -12.60 -6.55
CA ALA A 493 -38.47 -11.63 -6.26
C ALA A 493 -38.57 -10.55 -7.34
N ALA A 494 -37.42 -10.03 -7.82
CA ALA A 494 -37.38 -9.06 -8.91
C ALA A 494 -37.98 -9.61 -10.20
N ALA A 495 -37.62 -10.85 -10.56
CA ALA A 495 -38.15 -11.51 -11.74
C ALA A 495 -39.65 -11.79 -11.63
N HIS A 496 -40.16 -12.07 -10.43
CA HIS A 496 -41.59 -12.22 -10.19
C HIS A 496 -42.31 -10.87 -10.32
N ALA A 497 -41.82 -9.84 -9.63
CA ALA A 497 -42.36 -8.48 -9.68
C ALA A 497 -42.42 -7.93 -11.12
N ALA A 498 -41.37 -8.17 -11.92
CA ALA A 498 -41.34 -7.77 -13.33
C ALA A 498 -42.43 -8.45 -14.19
N LYS A 499 -42.91 -9.64 -13.79
CA LYS A 499 -43.96 -10.38 -14.50
C LYS A 499 -45.36 -10.05 -14.00
N THR A 500 -45.55 -9.88 -12.71
CA THR A 500 -46.89 -9.76 -12.07
C THR A 500 -47.21 -8.34 -11.62
N GLY A 501 -46.22 -7.44 -11.58
CA GLY A 501 -46.36 -6.07 -11.07
C GLY A 501 -46.59 -5.99 -9.56
N THR A 502 -46.56 -7.11 -8.83
CA THR A 502 -46.94 -7.16 -7.42
C THR A 502 -46.06 -8.11 -6.62
N LEU A 503 -45.72 -7.70 -5.39
CA LEU A 503 -45.16 -8.55 -4.34
C LEU A 503 -45.97 -8.34 -3.06
N THR A 504 -46.20 -9.40 -2.31
CA THR A 504 -46.83 -9.40 -0.99
C THR A 504 -46.11 -10.41 -0.08
N PRO A 505 -46.21 -10.31 1.26
CA PRO A 505 -45.55 -11.27 2.16
C PRO A 505 -45.91 -12.74 1.88
N PRO A 506 -47.16 -13.12 1.55
CA PRO A 506 -47.49 -14.48 1.16
C PRO A 506 -46.81 -14.94 -0.14
N ILE A 507 -46.66 -14.04 -1.13
CA ILE A 507 -45.94 -14.34 -2.39
C ILE A 507 -44.46 -14.58 -2.08
N LEU A 508 -43.84 -13.70 -1.29
CA LEU A 508 -42.44 -13.84 -0.86
C LEU A 508 -42.21 -15.14 -0.09
N ALA A 509 -43.12 -15.52 0.80
CA ALA A 509 -43.10 -16.79 1.52
C ALA A 509 -43.16 -18.00 0.55
N ASN A 510 -44.01 -17.93 -0.47
CA ASN A 510 -44.10 -18.99 -1.47
C ASN A 510 -42.82 -19.07 -2.33
N LEU A 511 -42.28 -17.94 -2.77
CA LEU A 511 -41.00 -17.88 -3.49
C LEU A 511 -39.87 -18.47 -2.64
N LEU A 512 -39.83 -18.17 -1.34
CA LEU A 512 -38.84 -18.75 -0.43
C LEU A 512 -38.97 -20.27 -0.35
N LYS A 513 -40.20 -20.79 -0.25
CA LYS A 513 -40.47 -22.24 -0.25
C LYS A 513 -39.96 -22.93 -1.53
N THR A 514 -40.11 -22.30 -2.69
CA THR A 514 -39.61 -22.87 -3.96
C THR A 514 -38.08 -22.99 -4.02
N GLN A 515 -37.35 -22.24 -3.21
CA GLN A 515 -35.88 -22.28 -3.16
C GLN A 515 -35.32 -23.23 -2.10
N THR A 516 -36.18 -23.87 -1.30
CA THR A 516 -35.79 -24.71 -0.16
C THR A 516 -34.80 -25.82 -0.52
N SER A 517 -34.91 -26.41 -1.72
CA SER A 517 -34.04 -27.50 -2.18
C SER A 517 -32.62 -27.07 -2.58
N VAL A 518 -32.37 -25.77 -2.72
CA VAL A 518 -31.07 -25.22 -3.17
C VAL A 518 -30.39 -24.38 -2.07
N MET A 519 -31.02 -24.26 -0.90
CA MET A 519 -30.46 -23.58 0.27
C MET A 519 -29.49 -24.49 1.01
N VAL A 520 -28.28 -23.99 1.23
CA VAL A 520 -27.16 -24.70 1.86
C VAL A 520 -27.37 -24.84 3.36
N LEU A 521 -28.00 -23.86 4.01
CA LEU A 521 -28.15 -23.87 5.48
C LEU A 521 -29.30 -24.74 6.00
N ARG A 522 -30.02 -25.43 5.12
CA ARG A 522 -31.21 -26.23 5.48
C ARG A 522 -30.94 -27.73 5.63
N ASP A 523 -29.78 -28.24 5.19
CA ASP A 523 -29.41 -29.62 5.49
C ASP A 523 -29.06 -29.78 6.99
N ALA A 524 -29.26 -30.98 7.53
CA ALA A 524 -29.11 -31.23 8.96
C ALA A 524 -27.67 -31.01 9.47
N ALA A 525 -26.66 -31.20 8.62
CA ALA A 525 -25.25 -31.04 9.00
C ALA A 525 -24.88 -29.54 9.05
N SER A 526 -25.26 -28.77 8.03
CA SER A 526 -25.07 -27.32 8.03
C SER A 526 -25.83 -26.65 9.18
N ARG A 527 -27.06 -27.09 9.45
CA ARG A 527 -27.87 -26.59 10.58
C ARG A 527 -27.18 -26.82 11.92
N LYS A 528 -26.63 -28.02 12.12
CA LYS A 528 -25.86 -28.33 13.33
C LYS A 528 -24.65 -27.41 13.47
N GLU A 529 -23.91 -27.16 12.38
CA GLU A 529 -22.73 -26.28 12.41
C GLU A 529 -23.08 -24.82 12.73
N VAL A 530 -24.22 -24.31 12.23
CA VAL A 530 -24.70 -22.96 12.61
C VAL A 530 -24.91 -22.88 14.12
N LEU A 531 -25.61 -23.85 14.68
CA LEU A 531 -25.93 -23.90 16.12
C LEU A 531 -24.67 -24.09 16.96
N ASP A 532 -23.76 -24.96 16.53
CA ASP A 532 -22.48 -25.21 17.20
C ASP A 532 -21.59 -23.95 17.17
N SER A 533 -21.49 -23.26 16.03
CA SER A 533 -20.76 -22.00 15.91
C SER A 533 -21.40 -20.87 16.75
N GLN A 534 -22.72 -20.76 16.77
CA GLN A 534 -23.43 -19.80 17.63
C GLN A 534 -23.22 -20.09 19.11
N ALA A 535 -23.27 -21.36 19.51
CA ALA A 535 -23.01 -21.78 20.88
C ALA A 535 -21.56 -21.47 21.27
N PHE A 536 -20.59 -21.75 20.39
CA PHE A 536 -19.18 -21.42 20.58
C PHE A 536 -18.97 -19.91 20.75
N ALA A 537 -19.64 -19.08 19.93
CA ALA A 537 -19.52 -17.63 20.01
C ALA A 537 -20.11 -16.99 21.27
N ARG A 538 -20.98 -17.70 22.01
CA ARG A 538 -21.54 -17.24 23.30
C ARG A 538 -20.59 -17.46 24.48
N ILE A 539 -19.65 -18.38 24.32
CA ILE A 539 -18.62 -18.73 25.33
C ILE A 539 -17.46 -17.75 25.18
#